data_AF-A0A8T3ZSS5-F1
#
_entry.id   AF-A0A8T3ZSS5-F1
#
_cell.length_a   1.000
_cell.length_b   1.000
_cell.length_c   1.000
_cell.angle_alpha   90.00
_cell.angle_beta   90.00
_cell.angle_gamma   90.00
#
_symmetry.space_group_name_H-M   'P 1'
#
loop_
_entity.id
_entity.type
_entity.pdbx_description
1 polymer ?
#
loop_
_entity_poly.entity_id
_entity_poly.type
_entity_poly.pdbx_seq_one_letter_code
_entity_poly.pdbx_strand_id
1 'polypeptide(L)' 'MVKKRVTFTIDKELDEKIHHIQADFISKSSRSWSYSSVLSMIIDEGIRTLNHKTKNMMEEKHAQKNTN' A
#
# COMPACT_ATOMS: atom_id res chain seq x y z
N MET A 1 21.39 6.93 4.89
CA MET A 1 20.58 5.96 5.67
C MET A 1 20.87 4.56 5.16
N VAL A 2 21.17 3.61 6.05
CA VAL A 2 21.32 2.20 5.70
C VAL A 2 19.96 1.66 5.23
N LYS A 3 19.90 1.10 4.01
CA LYS A 3 18.66 0.47 3.51
C LYS A 3 18.42 -0.81 4.31
N LYS A 4 17.37 -0.84 5.13
CA LYS A 4 16.95 -2.06 5.82
C LYS A 4 16.24 -2.97 4.81
N ARG A 5 16.65 -4.25 4.75
CA ARG A 5 15.96 -5.26 3.95
C ARG A 5 14.76 -5.77 4.73
N VAL A 6 13.61 -5.86 4.06
CA VAL A 6 12.39 -6.47 4.59
C VAL A 6 12.00 -7.62 3.65
N THR A 7 11.57 -8.74 4.22
CA THR A 7 11.08 -9.91 3.49
C THR A 7 9.65 -10.16 3.93
N PHE A 8 8.76 -10.40 2.97
CA PHE A 8 7.36 -10.72 3.22
C PHE A 8 7.07 -12.13 2.71
N THR A 9 6.25 -12.86 3.46
CA THR A 9 5.60 -14.07 2.96
C THR A 9 4.20 -13.68 2.53
N ILE A 10 3.86 -13.97 1.27
CA ILE A 10 2.53 -13.74 0.70
C ILE A 10 2.05 -15.05 0.09
N ASP A 11 0.73 -15.19 -0.02
CA ASP A 11 0.15 -16.31 -0.75
C ASP A 11 0.34 -16.17 -2.26
N LYS A 12 0.10 -17.27 -2.97
CA LYS A 12 0.28 -17.36 -4.42
C LYS A 12 -0.65 -16.40 -5.17
N GLU A 13 -1.89 -16.22 -4.69
CA GLU A 13 -2.88 -15.39 -5.37
C GLU A 13 -2.48 -13.91 -5.33
N LEU A 14 -1.99 -13.44 -4.18
CA LEU A 14 -1.49 -12.08 -4.02
C LEU A 14 -0.22 -11.86 -4.85
N ASP A 15 0.69 -12.84 -4.89
CA ASP A 15 1.89 -12.77 -5.71
C ASP A 15 1.56 -12.62 -7.21
N GLU A 16 0.62 -13.42 -7.72
CA GLU A 16 0.14 -13.33 -9.11
C GLU A 16 -0.48 -11.95 -9.41
N LYS A 17 -1.26 -11.39 -8.48
CA LYS A 17 -1.84 -10.05 -8.61
C LYS A 17 -0.75 -8.97 -8.70
N ILE A 18 0.29 -9.05 -7.86
CA ILE A 18 1.41 -8.08 -7.89
C ILE A 18 2.16 -8.19 -9.21
N HIS A 19 2.40 -9.40 -9.71
CA HIS A 19 3.01 -9.62 -11.02
C HIS A 19 2.15 -9.05 -12.16
N HIS A 20 0.84 -9.20 -12.10
CA HIS A 20 -0.05 -8.62 -13.10
C HIS A 20 0.02 -7.09 -13.11
N ILE A 21 -0.02 -6.45 -11.93
CA ILE A 21 0.15 -5.00 -11.79
C ILE A 21 1.51 -4.54 -12.33
N GLN A 22 2.57 -5.31 -12.08
CA GLN A 22 3.90 -5.03 -12.61
C GLN A 22 3.92 -5.07 -14.15
N ALA A 23 3.35 -6.11 -14.76
CA ALA A 23 3.25 -6.23 -16.21
C ALA A 23 2.46 -5.05 -16.81
N ASP A 24 1.38 -4.65 -16.15
CA ASP A 24 0.58 -3.50 -16.50
C ASP A 24 1.39 -2.20 -16.52
N PHE A 25 2.20 -1.93 -15.49
CA PHE A 25 3.05 -0.74 -15.47
C PHE A 25 4.16 -0.77 -16.51
N ILE A 26 4.75 -1.94 -16.77
CA ILE A 26 5.74 -2.10 -17.84
C ILE A 26 5.10 -1.81 -19.20
N SER A 27 3.87 -2.26 -19.44
CA SER A 27 3.17 -2.02 -20.72
C SER A 27 2.78 -0.55 -20.94
N LYS A 28 2.51 0.18 -19.84
CA LYS A 28 2.02 1.57 -19.86
C LYS A 28 3.13 2.61 -19.67
N SER A 29 4.38 2.20 -19.43
CA SER A 29 5.48 3.10 -19.11
C SER A 29 6.75 2.73 -19.88
N SER A 30 7.52 3.72 -20.36
CA SER A 30 8.86 3.49 -20.90
C SER A 30 9.90 3.12 -19.82
N ARG A 31 9.50 3.14 -18.54
CA ARG A 31 10.36 2.84 -17.40
C ARG A 31 10.27 1.36 -17.03
N SER A 32 11.41 0.76 -16.71
CA SER A 32 11.45 -0.57 -16.10
C SER A 32 10.90 -0.53 -14.67
N TRP A 33 9.91 -1.38 -14.39
CA TRP A 33 9.33 -1.57 -13.06
C TRP A 33 9.78 -2.90 -12.47
N SER A 34 10.50 -2.87 -11.35
CA SER A 34 10.81 -4.08 -10.59
C SER A 34 9.64 -4.49 -9.71
N TYR A 35 9.50 -5.79 -9.49
CA TYR A 35 8.53 -6.35 -8.53
C TYR A 35 8.62 -5.66 -7.16
N SER A 36 9.84 -5.47 -6.64
CA SER A 36 10.07 -4.81 -5.36
C SER A 36 9.59 -3.35 -5.32
N SER A 37 9.65 -2.65 -6.45
CA SER A 37 9.16 -1.26 -6.55
C SER A 37 7.64 -1.22 -6.53
N VAL A 38 6.99 -2.16 -7.23
CA VAL A 38 5.53 -2.32 -7.22
C VAL A 38 5.04 -2.70 -5.83
N LEU A 39 5.67 -3.68 -5.18
CA LEU A 39 5.35 -4.07 -3.82
C LEU A 39 5.52 -2.92 -2.82
N SER A 40 6.61 -2.14 -2.92
CA SER A 40 6.83 -0.98 -2.05
C SER A 40 5.71 0.06 -2.22
N MET A 41 5.32 0.35 -3.46
CA MET A 41 4.25 1.30 -3.75
C MET A 41 2.90 0.84 -3.20
N ILE A 42 2.58 -0.46 -3.34
CA ILE A 42 1.34 -1.04 -2.77
C ILE A 42 1.34 -0.91 -1.25
N ILE A 43 2.46 -1.21 -0.59
CA ILE A 43 2.60 -1.08 0.87
C ILE A 43 2.44 0.37 1.31
N ASP A 44 3.12 1.32 0.64
CA ASP A 44 3.03 2.74 0.95
C ASP A 44 1.60 3.27 0.82
N GLU A 45 0.88 2.88 -0.24
CA GLU A 45 -0.51 3.25 -0.45
C GLU A 45 -1.45 2.61 0.58
N GLY A 46 -1.20 1.35 0.94
CA GLY A 46 -1.92 0.65 2.01
C GLY A 46 -1.77 1.35 3.36
N ILE A 47 -0.54 1.73 3.73
CA ILE A 47 -0.26 2.47 4.97
C ILE A 47 -0.96 3.84 4.95
N ARG A 48 -0.87 4.56 3.83
CA ARG A 48 -1.54 5.86 3.66
C ARG A 48 -3.05 5.73 3.85
N THR A 49 -3.67 4.76 3.18
CA THR A 49 -5.11 4.50 3.26
C THR A 49 -5.55 4.14 4.68
N LEU A 50 -4.79 3.28 5.37
CA LEU A 50 -5.07 2.92 6.76
C LEU A 50 -4.99 4.13 7.69
N ASN A 51 -3.96 4.96 7.55
CA ASN A 51 -3.81 6.17 8.36
C ASN A 51 -4.97 7.16 8.13
N HIS A 52 -5.40 7.36 6.89
CA HIS A 52 -6.58 8.19 6.60
C HIS A 52 -7.85 7.62 7.24
N LYS A 53 -8.06 6.31 7.15
CA LYS A 53 -9.23 5.65 7.76
C LYS A 53 -9.22 5.81 9.29
N THR A 54 -8.07 5.61 9.93
CA THR A 54 -7.93 5.77 11.38
C THR A 54 -8.20 7.21 11.82
N LYS A 55 -7.69 8.20 11.08
CA LYS A 55 -7.94 9.62 11.37
C LYS A 55 -9.44 9.95 11.35
N ASN A 56 -10.15 9.53 10.30
CA ASN A 56 -11.58 9.80 10.17
C ASN A 56 -12.39 9.14 11.31
N MET A 57 -12.05 7.91 11.70
CA MET A 57 -12.70 7.23 12.82
C MET A 57 -12.45 7.93 14.18
N MET A 58 -11.29 8.58 14.37
CA MET A 58 -11.03 9.38 15.57
C MET A 58 -11.86 10.66 15.57
N GLU A 59 -11.94 11.36 14.44
CA GLU A 59 -12.75 12.58 14.28
C GLU A 59 -14.25 12.30 14.54
N GLU A 60 -14.79 11.19 14.04
CA GLU A 60 -16.18 10.77 14.31
C GLU A 60 -16.45 10.50 15.79
N LYS A 61 -15.50 9.84 16.50
CA LYS A 61 -15.61 9.59 17.95
C LYS A 61 -15.55 10.87 18.78
N HIS A 62 -14.77 11.86 18.35
CA HIS A 62 -14.71 13.16 19.02
C HIS A 62 -15.97 14.00 18.79
N ALA A 63 -16.55 13.95 17.58
CA ALA A 63 -17.80 14.65 17.28
C ALA A 63 -18.97 14.13 18.13
N GLN A 64 -19.10 12.82 18.31
CA GLN A 64 -20.18 12.21 19.09
C GLN A 64 -20.09 12.45 20.60
N LYS A 65 -18.89 12.70 21.14
CA LYS A 65 -18.69 13.03 22.56
C LYS A 65 -19.05 14.47 22.91
N ASN A 66 -19.10 15.39 21.94
CA ASN A 66 -19.43 16.79 22.17
C ASN A 66 -20.92 17.12 21.96
N THR A 67 -21.74 16.12 21.59
CA THR A 67 -23.18 16.26 21.34
C THR A 67 -24.06 15.57 22.39
N ASN A 68 -23.48 15.04 23.48
CA ASN A 68 -24.20 14.45 24.61
C ASN A 68 -23.86 15.18 25.92
#